data_AF-A0A222ENW5-F1
#
_entry.id   AF-A0A222ENW5-F1
#
_cell.length_a   1.000
_cell.length_b   1.000
_cell.length_c   1.000
_cell.angle_alpha   90.00
_cell.angle_beta   90.00
_cell.angle_gamma   90.00
#
_symmetry.space_group_name_H-M   'P 1'
#
loop_
_entity.id
_entity.type
_entity.pdbx_description
1 polymer ?
#
loop_
_entity_poly.entity_id
_entity_poly.type
_entity_poly.pdbx_seq_one_letter_code
_entity_poly.pdbx_strand_id
1 'polypeptide(L)'
;MRIIPPEIFKYTPDNSLTALRKEFGMYDYCLNVNPNNKAMQLYLDLGRNYFNYSLFEWIKEMMNRNHYVNTFHYFYAKNNKFNVVDTDTFLIIECIIQWDLKEFEPYNTDKSWYDLANVYLYNSKYKIDLSLDIYNFLCEYYKDNYMNLNDKGKLKTKQLDIIKVIEYFKQVVLNK
;
A
#
# COMPACT_ATOMS: atom_id res chain seq x y z
N MET A 1 -6.97 -5.76 -6.10
CA MET A 1 -5.78 -5.22 -5.42
C MET A 1 -6.36 -4.37 -4.29
N ARG A 2 -5.61 -3.48 -3.65
CA ARG A 2 -6.22 -2.47 -2.78
C ARG A 2 -5.54 -1.14 -3.05
N ILE A 3 -5.98 -0.08 -2.38
CA ILE A 3 -5.29 1.20 -2.39
C ILE A 3 -3.87 1.02 -1.89
N ILE A 4 -2.93 1.62 -2.61
CA ILE A 4 -1.51 1.59 -2.34
C ILE A 4 -1.13 2.96 -1.76
N PRO A 5 -0.29 3.00 -0.70
CA PRO A 5 0.22 4.26 -0.17
C PRO A 5 0.95 5.06 -1.26
N PRO A 6 0.65 6.35 -1.47
CA PRO A 6 1.29 7.15 -2.50
C PRO A 6 2.80 7.27 -2.33
N GLU A 7 3.29 7.14 -1.10
CA GLU A 7 4.70 7.19 -0.74
C GLU A 7 5.53 6.11 -1.45
N ILE A 8 4.93 4.96 -1.79
CA ILE A 8 5.60 3.84 -2.46
C ILE A 8 5.29 3.73 -3.95
N PHE A 9 4.54 4.66 -4.55
CA PHE A 9 4.21 4.62 -5.98
C PHE A 9 5.44 4.52 -6.87
N LYS A 10 6.49 5.30 -6.59
CA LYS A 10 7.75 5.27 -7.34
C LYS A 10 8.46 3.91 -7.41
N TYR A 11 8.19 3.02 -6.45
CA TYR A 11 8.73 1.66 -6.41
C TYR A 11 7.70 0.60 -6.78
N THR A 12 6.44 0.98 -6.94
CA THR A 12 5.35 0.05 -7.20
C THR A 12 5.53 -0.62 -8.57
N PRO A 13 5.34 -1.95 -8.71
CA PRO A 13 5.37 -2.63 -10.01
C PRO A 13 4.33 -2.07 -10.98
N ASP A 14 4.63 -2.01 -12.28
CA ASP A 14 3.73 -1.39 -13.27
C ASP A 14 2.35 -2.02 -13.32
N ASN A 15 2.26 -3.36 -13.25
CA ASN A 15 0.98 -4.06 -13.22
C ASN A 15 0.13 -3.66 -12.00
N SER A 16 0.77 -3.36 -10.87
CA SER A 16 0.10 -2.92 -9.66
C SER A 16 -0.33 -1.45 -9.76
N LEU A 17 0.55 -0.59 -10.27
CA LEU A 17 0.27 0.84 -10.44
C LEU A 17 -0.87 1.07 -11.43
N THR A 18 -0.87 0.36 -12.56
CA THR A 18 -1.94 0.47 -13.58
C THR A 18 -3.27 -0.10 -13.09
N ALA A 19 -3.26 -1.10 -12.21
CA ALA A 19 -4.46 -1.68 -11.62
C ALA A 19 -5.18 -0.73 -10.65
N LEU A 20 -4.48 0.22 -10.02
CA LEU A 20 -5.05 1.19 -9.07
C LEU A 20 -6.20 2.00 -9.63
N ARG A 21 -6.24 2.21 -10.95
CA ARG A 21 -7.36 2.87 -11.63
C ARG A 21 -8.72 2.31 -11.18
N LYS A 22 -8.85 0.99 -11.05
CA LYS A 22 -10.10 0.35 -10.62
C LYS A 22 -10.31 0.50 -9.11
N GLU A 23 -9.22 0.47 -8.35
CA GLU A 23 -9.23 0.58 -6.89
C GLU A 23 -9.69 1.96 -6.42
N PHE A 24 -9.38 3.04 -7.16
CA PHE A 24 -9.91 4.38 -6.86
C PHE A 24 -11.44 4.44 -6.96
N GLY A 25 -12.04 3.77 -7.95
CA GLY A 25 -13.51 3.69 -8.04
C GLY A 25 -14.13 2.98 -6.83
N MET A 26 -13.48 1.90 -6.37
CA MET A 26 -13.92 1.18 -5.17
C MET A 26 -13.73 2.00 -3.89
N TYR A 27 -12.63 2.74 -3.77
CA TYR A 27 -12.41 3.65 -2.63
C TYR A 27 -13.45 4.77 -2.61
N ASP A 28 -13.70 5.43 -3.74
CA ASP A 28 -14.74 6.46 -3.84
C ASP A 28 -16.12 5.91 -3.43
N TYR A 29 -16.48 4.73 -3.92
CA TYR A 29 -17.70 4.03 -3.50
C TYR A 29 -17.75 3.82 -1.98
N CYS A 30 -16.68 3.29 -1.39
CA CYS A 30 -16.62 3.05 0.05
C CYS A 30 -16.70 4.35 0.88
N LEU A 31 -16.09 5.45 0.41
CA LEU A 31 -16.22 6.75 1.09
C LEU A 31 -17.65 7.29 1.07
N ASN A 32 -18.41 7.02 0.00
CA ASN A 32 -19.77 7.54 -0.17
C ASN A 32 -20.81 6.68 0.55
N VAL A 33 -20.67 5.36 0.51
CA VAL A 33 -21.65 4.41 1.09
C VAL A 33 -21.32 4.08 2.55
N ASN A 34 -20.08 4.38 2.99
CA ASN A 34 -19.54 4.03 4.30
C ASN A 34 -19.74 2.55 4.71
N PRO A 35 -19.42 1.57 3.84
CA PRO A 35 -19.48 0.17 4.22
C PRO A 35 -18.31 -0.14 5.16
N ASN A 36 -18.56 -0.94 6.20
CA ASN A 36 -17.49 -1.51 7.00
C ASN A 36 -16.60 -2.41 6.12
N ASN A 37 -15.36 -1.97 5.85
CA ASN A 37 -14.41 -2.72 5.03
C ASN A 37 -13.08 -2.87 5.77
N LYS A 38 -12.95 -4.00 6.47
CA LYS A 38 -11.77 -4.33 7.30
C LYS A 38 -10.44 -4.32 6.54
N ALA A 39 -10.44 -4.54 5.22
CA ALA A 39 -9.22 -4.55 4.44
C ALA A 39 -8.76 -3.15 4.02
N MET A 40 -9.68 -2.17 4.02
CA MET A 40 -9.42 -0.79 3.58
C MET A 40 -9.61 0.23 4.70
N GLN A 41 -10.05 -0.17 5.89
CA GLN A 41 -10.54 0.73 6.92
C GLN A 41 -9.54 1.84 7.25
N LEU A 42 -8.25 1.51 7.42
CA LEU A 42 -7.23 2.52 7.71
C LEU A 42 -7.06 3.59 6.62
N TYR A 43 -7.34 3.27 5.35
CA TYR A 43 -7.37 4.27 4.29
C TYR A 43 -8.69 5.07 4.36
N LEU A 44 -9.82 4.39 4.57
CA LEU A 44 -11.14 5.03 4.68
C LEU A 44 -11.18 6.04 5.83
N ASP A 45 -10.51 5.74 6.95
CA ASP A 45 -10.40 6.62 8.12
C ASP A 45 -9.65 7.93 7.80
N LEU A 46 -8.76 7.94 6.80
CA LEU A 46 -8.09 9.16 6.30
C LEU A 46 -8.98 9.97 5.34
N GLY A 47 -10.12 9.41 4.94
CA GLY A 47 -11.22 10.09 4.29
C GLY A 47 -10.93 10.63 2.89
N ARG A 48 -11.78 11.57 2.47
CA ARG A 48 -11.74 12.17 1.12
C ARG A 48 -10.45 12.93 0.84
N ASN A 49 -9.82 13.52 1.85
CA ASN A 49 -8.55 14.23 1.69
C ASN A 49 -7.45 13.29 1.20
N TYR A 50 -7.32 12.12 1.83
CA TYR A 50 -6.33 11.12 1.43
C TYR A 50 -6.61 10.54 0.05
N PHE A 51 -7.89 10.27 -0.27
CA PHE A 51 -8.27 9.85 -1.62
C PHE A 51 -7.81 10.84 -2.69
N ASN A 52 -8.05 12.14 -2.49
CA ASN A 52 -7.65 13.19 -3.43
C ASN A 52 -6.11 13.27 -3.56
N TYR A 53 -5.39 13.23 -2.44
CA TYR A 53 -3.93 13.23 -2.42
C TYR A 53 -3.34 12.00 -3.14
N SER A 54 -3.83 10.81 -2.81
CA SER A 54 -3.39 9.54 -3.43
C SER A 54 -3.66 9.53 -4.93
N LEU A 55 -4.83 10.00 -5.38
CA LEU A 55 -5.13 10.06 -6.81
C LEU A 55 -4.21 11.05 -7.56
N PHE A 56 -3.90 12.19 -6.94
CA PHE A 56 -2.97 13.17 -7.51
C PHE A 56 -1.56 12.59 -7.69
N GLU A 57 -0.99 11.98 -6.64
CA GLU A 57 0.33 11.35 -6.72
C GLU A 57 0.35 10.17 -7.69
N TRP A 58 -0.75 9.42 -7.80
CA TRP A 58 -0.86 8.33 -8.76
C TRP A 58 -0.81 8.83 -10.20
N ILE A 59 -1.53 9.92 -10.53
CA ILE A 59 -1.48 10.53 -11.87
C ILE A 59 -0.08 11.01 -12.19
N LYS A 60 0.58 11.67 -11.23
CA LYS A 60 1.95 12.15 -11.39
C LYS A 60 2.91 10.99 -11.70
N GLU A 61 2.81 9.88 -10.98
CA GLU A 61 3.64 8.70 -11.23
C GLU A 61 3.31 8.01 -12.56
N MET A 62 2.03 7.86 -12.90
CA MET A 62 1.60 7.28 -14.17
C MET A 62 2.12 8.11 -15.36
N MET A 63 2.02 9.43 -15.29
CA MET A 63 2.56 10.33 -16.32
C MET A 63 4.08 10.26 -16.39
N ASN A 64 4.77 10.21 -15.24
CA ASN A 64 6.23 10.06 -15.18
C ASN A 64 6.71 8.78 -15.88
N ARG A 65 5.92 7.71 -15.83
CA ARG A 65 6.19 6.44 -16.51
C ARG A 65 5.61 6.32 -17.91
N ASN A 66 5.06 7.39 -18.48
CA ASN A 66 4.37 7.40 -19.77
C ASN A 66 3.19 6.41 -19.87
N HIS A 67 2.53 6.12 -18.74
CA HIS A 67 1.31 5.32 -18.73
C HIS A 67 0.07 6.17 -19.04
N TYR A 68 -0.95 5.53 -19.61
CA TYR A 68 -2.22 6.19 -19.90
C TYR A 68 -2.98 6.58 -18.61
N VAL A 69 -3.32 7.86 -18.51
CA VAL A 69 -4.27 8.39 -17.52
C VAL A 69 -5.51 8.85 -18.27
N ASN A 70 -6.68 8.36 -17.87
CA ASN A 70 -7.91 8.77 -18.54
C ASN A 70 -8.30 10.22 -18.17
N THR A 71 -9.06 10.83 -19.06
CA THR A 71 -9.51 12.21 -18.95
C THR A 71 -10.25 12.46 -17.63
N PHE A 72 -11.11 11.53 -17.20
CA PHE A 72 -11.86 11.67 -15.96
C PHE A 72 -10.95 11.84 -14.72
N HIS A 73 -10.01 10.93 -14.49
CA HIS A 73 -9.12 11.01 -13.31
C HIS A 73 -8.24 12.26 -13.37
N TYR A 74 -7.73 12.60 -14.57
CA TYR A 74 -6.94 13.81 -14.78
C TYR A 74 -7.72 15.07 -14.40
N PHE A 75 -8.94 15.22 -14.93
CA PHE A 75 -9.80 16.36 -14.58
C PHE A 75 -10.20 16.35 -13.11
N TYR A 76 -10.50 15.18 -12.53
CA TYR A 76 -10.85 15.10 -11.11
C TYR A 76 -9.71 15.61 -10.23
N ALA A 77 -8.48 15.11 -10.42
CA ALA A 77 -7.35 15.51 -9.60
C ALA A 77 -6.97 16.98 -9.77
N LYS A 78 -7.14 17.54 -10.97
CA LYS A 78 -6.90 18.97 -11.24
C LYS A 78 -7.88 19.90 -10.51
N ASN A 79 -9.12 19.44 -10.29
CA ASN A 79 -10.19 20.26 -9.73
C ASN A 79 -10.43 20.06 -8.23
N ASN A 80 -9.79 19.07 -7.61
CA ASN A 80 -9.92 18.80 -6.19
C ASN A 80 -8.67 19.26 -5.43
N LYS A 81 -8.90 19.89 -4.28
CA LYS A 81 -7.84 20.27 -3.34
C LYS A 81 -7.65 19.18 -2.29
N PHE A 82 -6.45 19.13 -1.74
CA PHE A 82 -6.07 18.25 -0.65
C PHE A 82 -4.93 18.89 0.15
N ASN A 83 -4.78 18.44 1.38
CA ASN A 83 -3.57 18.62 2.17
C ASN A 83 -2.75 17.33 2.11
N VAL A 84 -1.43 17.46 2.10
CA VAL A 84 -0.53 16.32 2.24
C VAL A 84 -0.79 15.65 3.58
N VAL A 85 -0.90 14.33 3.55
CA VAL A 85 -1.16 13.48 4.71
C VAL A 85 -0.31 12.22 4.59
N ASP A 86 0.33 11.84 5.69
CA ASP A 86 1.19 10.65 5.72
C ASP A 86 0.35 9.40 6.00
N THR A 87 0.70 8.32 5.31
CA THR A 87 0.20 6.98 5.60
C THR A 87 0.92 6.40 6.83
N ASP A 88 0.23 5.63 7.67
CA ASP A 88 0.87 4.90 8.77
C ASP A 88 2.02 4.03 8.21
N THR A 89 3.23 4.18 8.77
CA THR A 89 4.42 3.48 8.30
C THR A 89 4.25 1.96 8.29
N PHE A 90 3.51 1.39 9.24
CA PHE A 90 3.26 -0.05 9.25
C PHE A 90 2.33 -0.47 8.12
N LEU A 91 1.46 0.42 7.64
CA LEU A 91 0.62 0.18 6.48
C LEU A 91 1.43 0.17 5.19
N ILE A 92 2.47 1.01 5.13
CA ILE A 92 3.50 0.95 4.07
C ILE A 92 4.26 -0.39 4.13
N ILE A 93 4.72 -0.80 5.32
CA ILE A 93 5.45 -2.07 5.51
C ILE A 93 4.58 -3.27 5.11
N GLU A 94 3.30 -3.26 5.47
CA GLU A 94 2.38 -4.32 5.04
C GLU A 94 2.28 -4.41 3.52
N CYS A 95 2.15 -3.27 2.82
CA CYS A 95 2.11 -3.27 1.36
C CYS A 95 3.38 -3.88 0.75
N ILE A 96 4.53 -3.53 1.33
CA ILE A 96 5.83 -4.05 0.91
C ILE A 96 5.89 -5.57 1.08
N ILE A 97 5.55 -6.09 2.27
CA ILE A 97 5.51 -7.53 2.56
C ILE A 97 4.56 -8.25 1.60
N GLN A 98 3.40 -7.66 1.32
CA GLN A 98 2.44 -8.26 0.40
C GLN A 98 2.99 -8.40 -1.02
N TRP A 99 3.83 -7.48 -1.48
CA TRP A 99 4.46 -7.56 -2.79
C TRP A 99 5.64 -8.51 -2.83
N ASP A 100 6.44 -8.51 -1.78
CA ASP A 100 7.57 -9.44 -1.63
C ASP A 100 7.07 -10.89 -1.66
N LEU A 101 6.05 -11.20 -0.84
CA LEU A 101 5.40 -12.51 -0.84
C LEU A 101 4.75 -12.88 -2.19
N LYS A 102 4.41 -11.90 -3.02
CA LYS A 102 3.85 -12.14 -4.37
C LYS A 102 4.92 -12.17 -5.45
N GLU A 103 6.20 -12.11 -5.07
CA GLU A 103 7.35 -12.14 -5.98
C GLU A 103 7.31 -11.00 -7.01
N PHE A 104 6.77 -9.84 -6.60
CA PHE A 104 6.89 -8.64 -7.41
C PHE A 104 8.25 -8.00 -7.15
N GLU A 105 8.91 -7.51 -8.18
CA GLU A 105 10.13 -6.72 -8.04
C GLU A 105 9.82 -5.22 -7.88
N PRO A 106 10.56 -4.49 -7.03
CA PRO A 106 10.52 -3.04 -6.99
C PRO A 106 10.81 -2.43 -8.36
N TYR A 107 10.01 -1.43 -8.75
CA TYR A 107 10.21 -0.75 -10.02
C TYR A 107 11.42 0.19 -9.98
N ASN A 108 12.27 0.07 -11.00
CA ASN A 108 13.36 1.01 -11.32
C ASN A 108 14.26 1.37 -10.13
N THR A 109 14.61 0.36 -9.35
CA THR A 109 15.60 0.48 -8.28
C THR A 109 16.34 -0.84 -8.11
N ASP A 110 17.56 -0.71 -7.61
CA ASP A 110 18.49 -1.71 -7.13
C ASP A 110 18.23 -2.15 -5.68
N LYS A 111 17.27 -1.53 -4.99
CA LYS A 111 16.84 -1.90 -3.63
C LYS A 111 15.86 -3.07 -3.64
N SER A 112 16.01 -3.98 -2.68
CA SER A 112 14.99 -4.99 -2.38
C SER A 112 13.80 -4.40 -1.62
N TRP A 113 12.71 -5.17 -1.51
CA TRP A 113 11.58 -4.81 -0.64
C TRP A 113 11.98 -4.66 0.83
N TYR A 114 12.87 -5.52 1.32
CA TYR A 114 13.44 -5.41 2.65
C TYR A 114 14.17 -4.07 2.85
N ASP A 115 15.01 -3.67 1.90
CA ASP A 115 15.74 -2.40 1.97
C ASP A 115 14.77 -1.21 2.01
N LEU A 116 13.70 -1.27 1.19
CA LEU A 116 12.66 -0.25 1.18
C LEU A 116 11.89 -0.21 2.50
N ALA A 117 11.50 -1.36 3.06
CA ALA A 117 10.84 -1.44 4.36
C ALA A 117 11.69 -0.78 5.45
N ASN A 118 12.99 -1.06 5.44
CA ASN A 118 13.93 -0.48 6.39
C ASN A 118 14.05 1.05 6.22
N VAL A 119 14.13 1.55 4.97
CA VAL A 119 14.15 3.00 4.68
C VAL A 119 12.90 3.70 5.21
N TYR A 120 11.69 3.14 5.02
CA TYR A 120 10.47 3.75 5.53
C TYR A 120 10.38 3.70 7.05
N LEU A 121 10.79 2.60 7.67
CA LEU A 121 10.77 2.47 9.13
C LEU A 121 11.79 3.40 9.80
N TYR A 122 13.01 3.48 9.26
CA TYR A 122 14.07 4.34 9.78
C TYR A 122 13.73 5.83 9.66
N ASN A 123 13.10 6.24 8.55
CA ASN A 123 12.71 7.64 8.35
C ASN A 123 11.38 8.01 9.02
N SER A 124 10.68 7.03 9.61
CA SER A 124 9.46 7.29 10.37
C SER A 124 9.75 7.91 11.74
N LYS A 125 8.68 8.27 12.47
CA LYS A 125 8.77 8.70 13.87
C LYS A 125 9.41 7.66 14.81
N TYR A 126 9.45 6.39 14.40
CA TYR A 126 9.99 5.29 15.21
C TYR A 126 11.51 5.20 15.12
N LYS A 127 12.12 5.58 13.98
CA LYS A 127 13.57 5.52 13.74
C LYS A 127 14.21 4.15 14.04
N ILE A 128 13.54 3.08 13.61
CA ILE A 128 13.96 1.70 13.88
C ILE A 128 14.64 1.11 12.65
N ASP A 129 15.76 0.42 12.90
CA ASP A 129 16.39 -0.47 11.93
C ASP A 129 15.71 -1.86 11.98
N LEU A 130 15.08 -2.23 10.87
CA LEU A 130 14.37 -3.49 10.75
C LEU A 130 15.35 -4.61 10.40
N SER A 131 15.75 -5.42 11.38
CA SER A 131 16.54 -6.63 11.12
C SER A 131 15.83 -7.59 10.17
N LEU A 132 16.63 -8.26 9.32
CA LEU A 132 16.15 -9.23 8.34
C LEU A 132 15.37 -10.39 8.98
N ASP A 133 15.80 -10.86 10.16
CA ASP A 133 15.10 -11.93 10.89
C ASP A 133 13.67 -11.52 11.25
N ILE A 134 13.47 -10.26 11.65
CA ILE A 134 12.15 -9.76 12.03
C ILE A 134 11.32 -9.48 10.80
N TYR A 135 11.90 -8.96 9.74
CA TYR A 135 11.21 -8.84 8.46
C TYR A 135 10.70 -10.20 7.96
N ASN A 136 11.55 -11.22 7.92
CA ASN A 136 11.19 -12.58 7.51
C ASN A 136 10.10 -13.17 8.42
N PHE A 137 10.18 -12.92 9.73
CA PHE A 137 9.14 -13.34 10.67
C PHE A 137 7.78 -12.67 10.37
N LEU A 138 7.76 -11.38 10.07
CA LEU A 138 6.53 -10.68 9.66
C LEU A 138 5.98 -11.23 8.34
N CYS A 139 6.85 -11.57 7.38
CA CYS A 139 6.47 -12.20 6.11
C CYS A 139 5.78 -13.55 6.32
N GLU A 140 6.37 -14.46 7.11
CA GLU A 140 5.77 -15.77 7.38
C GLU A 140 4.46 -15.64 8.16
N TYR A 141 4.40 -14.79 9.19
CA TYR A 141 3.15 -14.49 9.89
C TYR A 141 2.06 -14.00 8.92
N TYR A 142 2.39 -13.04 8.05
CA TYR A 142 1.43 -12.48 7.11
C TYR A 142 0.94 -13.53 6.11
N LYS A 143 1.85 -14.35 5.59
CA LYS A 143 1.58 -15.42 4.65
C LYS A 143 0.62 -16.45 5.24
N ASP A 144 0.90 -16.96 6.44
CA ASP A 144 0.08 -17.99 7.07
C ASP A 144 -1.34 -17.51 7.41
N ASN A 145 -1.44 -16.27 7.91
CA ASN A 145 -2.69 -15.72 8.42
C ASN A 145 -3.56 -15.08 7.32
N TYR A 146 -2.95 -14.43 6.32
CA TYR A 146 -3.67 -13.56 5.38
C TYR A 146 -3.45 -13.88 3.91
N MET A 147 -2.72 -14.94 3.57
CA MET A 147 -2.52 -15.37 2.17
C MET A 147 -2.95 -16.82 1.97
N ASN A 148 -3.36 -17.15 0.74
CA ASN A 148 -3.61 -18.50 0.24
C ASN A 148 -3.18 -18.58 -1.22
N LEU A 149 -2.83 -19.78 -1.69
CA LEU A 149 -2.63 -20.02 -3.11
C LEU A 149 -3.97 -19.98 -3.85
N ASN A 150 -3.98 -19.36 -5.03
CA ASN A 150 -5.08 -19.49 -5.98
C ASN A 150 -4.89 -20.74 -6.87
N ASP A 151 -5.86 -21.01 -7.74
CA ASP A 151 -5.84 -22.16 -8.66
C ASP A 151 -4.65 -22.16 -9.63
N LYS A 152 -3.94 -21.04 -9.77
CA LYS A 152 -2.72 -20.87 -10.57
C LYS A 152 -1.44 -20.99 -9.75
N GLY A 153 -1.53 -21.39 -8.48
CA GLY A 153 -0.39 -21.49 -7.57
C GLY A 153 0.22 -20.15 -7.18
N LYS A 154 -0.50 -19.03 -7.32
CA LYS A 154 -0.03 -17.70 -6.92
C LYS A 154 -0.70 -17.24 -5.63
N LEU A 155 0.09 -16.64 -4.73
CA LEU A 155 -0.41 -16.14 -3.46
C LEU A 155 -1.39 -14.99 -3.66
N LYS A 156 -2.55 -15.10 -3.01
CA LYS A 156 -3.62 -14.10 -2.99
C LYS A 156 -4.07 -13.88 -1.56
N THR A 157 -4.35 -12.63 -1.24
CA THR A 157 -4.81 -12.24 0.08
C THR A 157 -6.21 -12.79 0.38
N LYS A 158 -6.41 -13.31 1.59
CA LYS A 158 -7.68 -13.84 2.12
C LYS A 158 -8.10 -13.02 3.35
N GLN A 159 -9.39 -12.68 3.44
CA GLN A 159 -10.05 -12.08 4.62
C GLN A 159 -9.15 -11.16 5.47
N LEU A 160 -8.56 -10.14 4.84
CA LEU A 160 -7.62 -9.24 5.49
C LEU A 160 -8.33 -8.35 6.51
N ASP A 161 -7.83 -8.35 7.74
CA ASP A 161 -8.18 -7.41 8.80
C ASP A 161 -6.97 -6.50 9.03
N ILE A 162 -6.94 -5.36 8.34
CA ILE A 162 -5.72 -4.54 8.28
C ILE A 162 -5.37 -3.99 9.65
N ILE A 163 -6.35 -3.69 10.50
CA ILE A 163 -6.12 -3.17 11.85
C ILE A 163 -5.30 -4.18 12.65
N LYS A 164 -5.70 -5.47 12.64
CA LYS A 164 -4.98 -6.54 13.35
C LYS A 164 -3.56 -6.74 12.84
N VAL A 165 -3.35 -6.67 11.51
CA VAL A 165 -2.02 -6.79 10.93
C VAL A 165 -1.11 -5.66 11.42
N ILE A 166 -1.62 -4.43 11.40
CA ILE A 166 -0.85 -3.25 11.81
C ILE A 166 -0.56 -3.26 13.30
N GLU A 167 -1.51 -3.66 14.14
CA GLU A 167 -1.28 -3.85 15.57
C GLU A 167 -0.22 -4.91 15.85
N TYR A 168 -0.28 -6.05 15.16
CA TYR A 168 0.71 -7.11 15.31
C TYR A 168 2.10 -6.66 14.85
N PHE A 169 2.21 -6.01 13.70
CA PHE A 169 3.48 -5.49 13.19
C PHE A 169 4.08 -4.47 14.17
N LYS A 170 3.27 -3.57 14.72
CA LYS A 170 3.68 -2.64 15.77
C LYS A 170 4.23 -3.38 16.99
N GLN A 171 3.51 -4.38 17.50
CA GLN A 171 3.96 -5.15 18.66
C GLN A 171 5.30 -5.83 18.42
N VAL A 172 5.46 -6.52 17.30
CA VAL A 172 6.70 -7.25 16.98
C VAL A 172 7.89 -6.31 16.76
N VAL A 173 7.66 -5.18 16.09
CA VAL A 173 8.75 -4.25 15.72
C VAL A 173 9.12 -3.31 16.87
N LEU A 174 8.16 -2.89 17.70
CA LEU A 174 8.38 -1.91 18.76
C LEU A 174 8.73 -2.56 20.11
N ASN A 175 8.27 -3.79 20.38
CA ASN A 175 8.59 -4.51 21.62
C ASN A 175 9.81 -5.45 21.46
N LYS A 176 10.70 -5.14 20.51
CA LYS A 176 12.01 -5.78 20.39
C LYS A 176 12.82 -5.59 21.66
#